data_AF-A0A9D8MS35-F1
#
_entry.id   AF-A0A9D8MS35-F1
#
_cell.length_a   1.000
_cell.length_b   1.000
_cell.length_c   1.000
_cell.angle_alpha   90.00
_cell.angle_beta   90.00
_cell.angle_gamma   90.00
#
_symmetry.space_group_name_H-M   'P 1'
#
loop_
_entity.id
_entity.type
_entity.pdbx_description
1 polymer ?
#
loop_
_entity_poly.entity_id
_entity_poly.type
_entity_poly.pdbx_seq_one_letter_code
_entity_poly.pdbx_strand_id
1 'polypeptide(L)'
;YLADLRDEATAYIINDWRYVDLSGLGAVAKLGFELSSSDTGEWGMNTPGYFCFDDFGAEGTEVLPENNVVFVSSVGYATYVTKKNVDFSKADVEAYSVTESTTEGYVHLDPIDAAPTGEAVLVKAAEGAYVLPTAATTPAALIGNLLKPAVEDVVADGSQYILAKPEGEEVGFYQATSGTTIAAGKGYLEFTSSPVKAFYFDGDGATGIENLNVKANHNEPIYNVAGQRLQKMQRGINIINGKKVLY
;
A
#
# COMPACT_ATOMS: atom_id res chain seq x y z
N TYR A 1 -10.33 -24.98 -0.32
CA TYR A 1 -9.76 -24.54 0.97
C TYR A 1 -10.54 -23.33 1.47
N LEU A 2 -10.50 -23.04 2.78
CA LEU A 2 -11.11 -21.81 3.33
C LEU A 2 -10.23 -20.56 3.15
N ALA A 3 -8.92 -20.77 3.04
CA ALA A 3 -7.93 -19.77 2.69
C ALA A 3 -6.74 -20.47 2.01
N ASP A 4 -6.03 -19.73 1.15
CA ASP A 4 -4.74 -20.14 0.61
C ASP A 4 -3.85 -18.91 0.47
N LEU A 5 -2.78 -18.85 1.27
CA LEU A 5 -1.86 -17.70 1.34
C LEU A 5 -0.44 -18.08 0.90
N ARG A 6 -0.27 -19.24 0.23
CA ARG A 6 1.05 -19.77 -0.15
C ARG A 6 1.72 -19.00 -1.28
N ASP A 7 0.92 -18.39 -2.14
CA ASP A 7 1.37 -17.57 -3.26
C ASP A 7 0.56 -16.26 -3.26
N GLU A 8 1.25 -15.14 -3.08
CA GLU A 8 0.65 -13.81 -3.06
C GLU A 8 -0.13 -13.51 -4.36
N ALA A 9 0.34 -14.00 -5.51
CA ALA A 9 -0.31 -13.76 -6.80
C ALA A 9 -1.69 -14.43 -6.91
N THR A 10 -1.96 -15.45 -6.09
CA THR A 10 -3.23 -16.19 -6.08
C THR A 10 -3.90 -16.22 -4.70
N ALA A 11 -3.41 -15.43 -3.75
CA ALA A 11 -3.80 -15.55 -2.35
C ALA A 11 -5.26 -15.17 -2.11
N TYR A 12 -5.94 -15.92 -1.26
CA TYR A 12 -7.32 -15.63 -0.91
C TYR A 12 -7.68 -16.05 0.51
N ILE A 13 -8.70 -15.38 1.04
CA ILE A 13 -9.49 -15.84 2.19
C ILE A 13 -10.97 -15.75 1.80
N ILE A 14 -11.72 -16.84 1.98
CA ILE A 14 -13.17 -16.83 1.75
C ILE A 14 -13.83 -15.87 2.74
N ASN A 15 -14.51 -14.86 2.22
CA ASN A 15 -15.25 -13.86 2.99
C ASN A 15 -16.74 -13.78 2.58
N ASP A 16 -17.21 -14.79 1.85
CA ASP A 16 -18.57 -14.95 1.32
C ASP A 16 -18.99 -16.44 1.32
N TRP A 17 -20.25 -16.70 0.98
CA TRP A 17 -20.76 -18.08 0.88
C TRP A 17 -20.19 -18.80 -0.35
N ARG A 18 -19.72 -20.03 -0.15
CA ARG A 18 -19.17 -20.87 -1.22
C ARG A 18 -19.84 -22.23 -1.27
N TYR A 19 -20.27 -22.60 -2.47
CA TYR A 19 -20.83 -23.93 -2.74
C TYR A 19 -19.71 -24.97 -2.75
N VAL A 20 -19.94 -26.10 -2.08
CA VAL A 20 -19.06 -27.27 -2.06
C VAL A 20 -19.84 -28.47 -2.54
N ASP A 21 -19.41 -29.08 -3.65
CA ASP A 21 -20.07 -30.27 -4.17
C ASP A 21 -19.71 -31.50 -3.33
N LEU A 22 -20.73 -32.07 -2.67
CA LEU A 22 -20.60 -33.27 -1.85
C LEU A 22 -21.10 -34.53 -2.58
N SER A 23 -21.55 -34.43 -3.84
CA SER A 23 -22.09 -35.55 -4.62
C SER A 23 -21.09 -36.71 -4.75
N GLY A 24 -19.79 -36.41 -4.75
CA GLY A 24 -18.71 -37.39 -4.75
C GLY A 24 -18.67 -38.31 -3.53
N LEU A 25 -19.37 -37.99 -2.43
CA LEU A 25 -19.50 -38.86 -1.26
C LEU A 25 -20.48 -40.04 -1.49
N GLY A 26 -21.36 -39.94 -2.49
CA GLY A 26 -22.43 -40.91 -2.72
C GLY A 26 -23.51 -40.89 -1.63
N ALA A 27 -24.20 -42.02 -1.44
CA ALA A 27 -25.26 -42.14 -0.43
C ALA A 27 -24.67 -42.24 0.99
N VAL A 28 -24.83 -41.19 1.78
CA VAL A 28 -24.32 -41.09 3.16
C VAL A 28 -25.43 -40.74 4.16
N ALA A 29 -25.30 -41.21 5.40
CA ALA A 29 -26.24 -40.93 6.49
C ALA A 29 -25.71 -39.91 7.51
N LYS A 30 -24.42 -39.57 7.44
CA LYS A 30 -23.71 -38.68 8.36
C LYS A 30 -22.60 -37.94 7.64
N LEU A 31 -22.35 -36.71 8.06
CA LEU A 31 -21.18 -35.93 7.67
C LEU A 31 -20.34 -35.61 8.91
N GLY A 32 -19.03 -35.67 8.75
CA GLY A 32 -18.05 -35.23 9.73
C GLY A 32 -17.18 -34.14 9.12
N PHE A 33 -16.76 -33.18 9.92
CA PHE A 33 -15.91 -32.08 9.50
C PHE A 33 -14.65 -32.06 10.35
N GLU A 34 -13.51 -31.85 9.71
CA GLU A 34 -12.22 -31.65 10.33
C GLU A 34 -11.61 -30.40 9.72
N LEU A 35 -11.05 -29.53 10.56
CA LEU A 35 -10.31 -28.36 10.11
C LEU A 35 -8.82 -28.62 10.34
N SER A 36 -8.01 -28.16 9.39
CA SER A 36 -6.56 -28.10 9.50
C SER A 36 -6.08 -26.70 9.07
N SER A 37 -4.99 -26.23 9.67
CA SER A 37 -4.35 -24.95 9.33
C SER A 37 -2.84 -25.13 9.31
N SER A 38 -2.15 -24.28 8.55
CA SER A 38 -0.69 -24.14 8.61
C SER A 38 -0.24 -23.42 9.88
N ASP A 39 -1.10 -22.60 10.49
CA ASP A 39 -0.82 -21.91 11.74
C ASP A 39 -1.14 -22.83 12.94
N THR A 40 -0.09 -23.49 13.43
CA THR A 40 -0.12 -24.50 14.50
C THR A 40 0.95 -24.24 15.55
N GLY A 41 0.63 -24.58 16.80
CA GLY A 41 1.57 -24.60 17.92
C GLY A 41 1.60 -25.97 18.59
N GLU A 42 2.30 -26.07 19.72
CA GLU A 42 2.46 -27.31 20.50
C GLU A 42 1.11 -27.95 20.90
N TRP A 43 0.05 -27.14 21.04
CA TRP A 43 -1.26 -27.56 21.51
C TRP A 43 -2.32 -27.71 20.40
N GLY A 44 -1.92 -27.65 19.13
CA GLY A 44 -2.83 -27.75 17.98
C GLY A 44 -2.88 -26.48 17.14
N MET A 45 -3.97 -26.29 16.39
CA MET A 45 -4.17 -25.11 15.55
C MET A 45 -4.36 -23.84 16.39
N ASN A 46 -3.68 -22.77 16.01
CA ASN A 46 -3.94 -21.43 16.56
C ASN A 46 -5.12 -20.77 15.84
N THR A 47 -5.30 -21.06 14.55
CA THR A 47 -6.48 -20.64 13.77
C THR A 47 -7.74 -21.22 14.42
N PRO A 48 -8.78 -20.40 14.71
CA PRO A 48 -10.02 -20.89 15.31
C PRO A 48 -10.65 -22.02 14.50
N GLY A 49 -10.94 -23.14 15.16
CA GLY A 49 -11.53 -24.34 14.56
C GLY A 49 -13.04 -24.24 14.32
N TYR A 50 -13.51 -23.12 13.77
CA TYR A 50 -14.93 -22.87 13.49
C TYR A 50 -15.12 -22.45 12.04
N PHE A 51 -16.25 -22.85 11.45
CA PHE A 51 -16.71 -22.44 10.13
C PHE A 51 -18.24 -22.41 10.12
N CYS A 52 -18.80 -21.75 9.11
CA CYS A 52 -20.24 -21.74 8.85
C CYS A 52 -20.56 -22.63 7.65
N PHE A 53 -21.69 -23.32 7.70
CA PHE A 53 -22.28 -24.02 6.56
C PHE A 53 -23.79 -23.79 6.58
N ASP A 54 -24.42 -23.78 5.41
CA ASP A 54 -25.86 -23.61 5.25
C ASP A 54 -26.33 -24.28 3.94
N ASP A 55 -27.65 -24.26 3.70
CA ASP A 55 -28.29 -24.73 2.45
C ASP A 55 -27.90 -26.17 2.06
N PHE A 56 -27.91 -27.08 3.04
CA PHE A 56 -27.57 -28.47 2.81
C PHE A 56 -28.55 -29.15 1.83
N GLY A 57 -28.00 -29.67 0.73
CA GLY A 57 -28.77 -30.29 -0.35
C GLY A 57 -29.17 -29.34 -1.48
N ALA A 58 -28.72 -28.08 -1.44
CA ALA A 58 -28.85 -27.17 -2.57
C ALA A 58 -28.03 -27.64 -3.78
N GLU A 59 -28.41 -27.16 -4.96
CA GLU A 59 -27.64 -27.31 -6.20
C GLU A 59 -26.86 -26.02 -6.46
N GLY A 60 -25.63 -26.15 -6.95
CA GLY A 60 -24.77 -25.00 -7.23
C GLY A 60 -23.50 -25.41 -7.97
N THR A 61 -22.67 -24.41 -8.25
CA THR A 61 -21.37 -24.58 -8.89
C THR A 61 -20.30 -24.10 -7.93
N GLU A 62 -19.27 -24.91 -7.70
CA GLU A 62 -18.10 -24.48 -6.93
C GLU A 62 -17.36 -23.37 -7.68
N VAL A 63 -17.18 -22.24 -7.00
CA VAL A 63 -16.41 -21.09 -7.51
C VAL A 63 -15.34 -20.79 -6.48
N LEU A 64 -14.08 -20.90 -6.89
CA LEU A 64 -12.98 -20.52 -6.03
C LEU A 64 -13.03 -19.02 -5.73
N PRO A 65 -12.68 -18.61 -4.50
CA PRO A 65 -12.46 -17.20 -4.20
C PRO A 65 -11.36 -16.66 -5.11
N GLU A 66 -11.59 -15.44 -5.60
CA GLU A 66 -10.61 -14.72 -6.39
C GLU A 66 -9.57 -14.08 -5.48
N ASN A 67 -8.40 -13.75 -6.03
CA ASN A 67 -7.35 -13.08 -5.27
C ASN A 67 -7.89 -11.79 -4.65
N ASN A 68 -8.01 -11.79 -3.33
CA ASN A 68 -8.63 -10.72 -2.53
C ASN A 68 -7.75 -10.35 -1.33
N VAL A 69 -6.48 -10.72 -1.34
CA VAL A 69 -5.56 -10.47 -0.22
C VAL A 69 -4.42 -9.56 -0.67
N VAL A 70 -4.14 -8.54 0.13
CA VAL A 70 -2.90 -7.75 0.02
C VAL A 70 -1.97 -8.11 1.18
N PHE A 71 -0.70 -8.34 0.87
CA PHE A 71 0.35 -8.57 1.87
C PHE A 71 1.08 -7.27 2.13
N VAL A 72 1.08 -6.84 3.38
CA VAL A 72 1.85 -5.69 3.85
C VAL A 72 3.03 -6.21 4.65
N SER A 73 4.24 -5.81 4.26
CA SER A 73 5.46 -6.19 4.97
C SER A 73 5.67 -5.34 6.23
N SER A 74 6.69 -5.65 7.04
CA SER A 74 7.12 -4.83 8.18
C SER A 74 7.51 -3.37 7.83
N VAL A 75 7.64 -3.04 6.54
CA VAL A 75 7.80 -1.66 6.07
C VAL A 75 6.52 -0.83 6.27
N GLY A 76 5.37 -1.48 6.40
CA GLY A 76 4.07 -0.85 6.65
C GLY A 76 3.34 -0.37 5.39
N TYR A 77 3.88 -0.65 4.21
CA TYR A 77 3.31 -0.28 2.93
C TYR A 77 3.36 -1.42 1.92
N ALA A 78 2.39 -1.44 1.01
CA ALA A 78 2.35 -2.29 -0.17
C ALA A 78 1.72 -1.55 -1.35
N THR A 79 2.07 -1.90 -2.58
CA THR A 79 1.27 -1.51 -3.75
C THR A 79 0.39 -2.67 -4.19
N TYR A 80 -0.81 -2.35 -4.65
CA TYR A 80 -1.80 -3.34 -5.07
C TYR A 80 -2.55 -2.86 -6.30
N VAL A 81 -2.73 -3.76 -7.28
CA VAL A 81 -3.62 -3.53 -8.42
C VAL A 81 -4.94 -4.24 -8.18
N THR A 82 -6.02 -3.47 -8.13
CA THR A 82 -7.35 -3.98 -7.81
C THR A 82 -7.82 -5.00 -8.85
N LYS A 83 -8.16 -6.20 -8.39
CA LYS A 83 -8.73 -7.26 -9.26
C LYS A 83 -10.25 -7.16 -9.39
N LYS A 84 -10.89 -6.41 -8.49
CA LYS A 84 -12.31 -6.06 -8.47
C LYS A 84 -12.49 -4.61 -8.03
N ASN A 85 -13.72 -4.13 -8.03
CA ASN A 85 -14.08 -2.93 -7.26
C ASN A 85 -13.83 -3.20 -5.78
N VAL A 86 -12.97 -2.42 -5.13
CA VAL A 86 -12.58 -2.60 -3.73
C VAL A 86 -13.14 -1.49 -2.86
N ASP A 87 -13.59 -1.83 -1.66
CA ASP A 87 -14.02 -0.94 -0.60
C ASP A 87 -13.03 -1.04 0.57
N PHE A 88 -12.03 -0.16 0.60
CA PHE A 88 -10.99 -0.13 1.62
C PHE A 88 -11.51 0.32 2.98
N SER A 89 -12.61 1.08 3.04
CA SER A 89 -13.23 1.54 4.30
C SER A 89 -13.72 0.40 5.20
N LYS A 90 -13.82 -0.82 4.66
CA LYS A 90 -14.23 -2.05 5.35
C LYS A 90 -13.07 -3.03 5.61
N ALA A 91 -11.84 -2.63 5.29
CA ALA A 91 -10.64 -3.38 5.59
C ALA A 91 -9.87 -2.68 6.72
N ASP A 92 -9.09 -3.44 7.48
CA ASP A 92 -8.18 -2.91 8.49
C ASP A 92 -6.88 -2.35 7.86
N VAL A 93 -7.03 -1.54 6.82
CA VAL A 93 -5.94 -0.90 6.06
C VAL A 93 -6.32 0.54 5.71
N GLU A 94 -5.32 1.39 5.49
CA GLU A 94 -5.49 2.67 4.82
C GLU A 94 -5.09 2.53 3.35
N ALA A 95 -5.77 3.22 2.45
CA ALA A 95 -5.46 3.21 1.02
C ALA A 95 -5.32 4.62 0.47
N TYR A 96 -4.43 4.78 -0.50
CA TYR A 96 -4.10 6.07 -1.09
C TYR A 96 -3.97 5.96 -2.61
N SER A 97 -4.42 6.99 -3.32
CA SER A 97 -3.88 7.32 -4.65
C SER A 97 -2.62 8.17 -4.47
N VAL A 98 -1.64 8.00 -5.36
CA VAL A 98 -0.43 8.81 -5.36
C VAL A 98 -0.61 9.91 -6.39
N THR A 99 -0.66 11.16 -5.97
CA THR A 99 -0.89 12.31 -6.85
C THR A 99 0.25 13.30 -6.71
N GLU A 100 0.43 14.14 -7.73
CA GLU A 100 1.47 15.17 -7.75
C GLU A 100 2.92 14.64 -7.56
N SER A 101 3.89 15.34 -8.13
CA SER A 101 5.29 15.03 -7.86
C SER A 101 6.09 16.32 -7.84
N THR A 102 7.06 16.41 -6.95
CA THR A 102 7.92 17.58 -6.82
C THR A 102 9.30 17.30 -7.41
N THR A 103 9.99 18.36 -7.83
CA THR A 103 11.40 18.27 -8.26
C THR A 103 12.35 17.89 -7.13
N GLU A 104 11.87 17.96 -5.88
CA GLU A 104 12.62 17.64 -4.66
C GLU A 104 12.48 16.16 -4.28
N GLY A 105 11.68 15.38 -5.02
CA GLY A 105 11.51 13.94 -4.79
C GLY A 105 10.46 13.64 -3.74
N TYR A 106 9.31 14.32 -3.81
CA TYR A 106 8.12 13.98 -3.03
C TYR A 106 6.94 13.69 -3.94
N VAL A 107 6.03 12.84 -3.48
CA VAL A 107 4.70 12.61 -4.04
C VAL A 107 3.65 12.82 -2.97
N HIS A 108 2.46 13.26 -3.38
CA HIS A 108 1.32 13.42 -2.50
C HIS A 108 0.54 12.12 -2.35
N LEU A 109 0.08 11.85 -1.13
CA LEU A 109 -0.83 10.74 -0.85
C LEU A 109 -2.23 11.27 -0.58
N ASP A 110 -3.13 11.05 -1.53
CA ASP A 110 -4.55 11.34 -1.36
C ASP A 110 -5.27 10.10 -0.78
N PRO A 111 -5.84 10.16 0.43
CA PRO A 111 -6.58 9.04 1.01
C PRO A 111 -7.80 8.67 0.16
N ILE A 112 -8.04 7.38 0.01
CA ILE A 112 -9.19 6.83 -0.72
C ILE A 112 -9.91 5.77 0.10
N ASP A 113 -11.25 5.76 0.02
CA ASP A 113 -12.08 4.73 0.67
C ASP A 113 -12.37 3.54 -0.26
N ALA A 114 -12.20 3.72 -1.57
CA ALA A 114 -12.55 2.71 -2.57
C ALA A 114 -11.81 2.95 -3.90
N ALA A 115 -11.65 1.89 -4.70
CA ALA A 115 -11.09 1.99 -6.05
C ALA A 115 -11.77 0.99 -7.00
N PRO A 116 -12.02 1.37 -8.26
CA PRO A 116 -12.55 0.45 -9.26
C PRO A 116 -11.51 -0.59 -9.66
N THR A 117 -11.96 -1.66 -10.32
CA THR A 117 -11.09 -2.71 -10.87
C THR A 117 -10.01 -2.16 -11.80
N GLY A 118 -8.79 -2.66 -11.69
CA GLY A 118 -7.65 -2.36 -12.56
C GLY A 118 -6.80 -1.18 -12.12
N GLU A 119 -7.18 -0.50 -11.04
CA GLU A 119 -6.44 0.64 -10.49
C GLU A 119 -5.28 0.19 -9.60
N ALA A 120 -4.15 0.90 -9.68
CA ALA A 120 -3.04 0.73 -8.76
C ALA A 120 -3.19 1.67 -7.56
N VAL A 121 -3.05 1.14 -6.35
CA VAL A 121 -3.15 1.90 -5.10
C VAL A 121 -1.95 1.64 -4.20
N LEU A 122 -1.69 2.57 -3.29
CA LEU A 122 -0.79 2.37 -2.16
C LEU A 122 -1.62 1.99 -0.93
N VAL A 123 -1.28 0.87 -0.29
CA VAL A 123 -1.90 0.39 0.94
C VAL A 123 -0.92 0.58 2.09
N LYS A 124 -1.41 1.09 3.22
CA LYS A 124 -0.68 1.24 4.48
C LYS A 124 -1.38 0.43 5.57
N ALA A 125 -0.64 -0.43 6.25
CA ALA A 125 -1.14 -1.22 7.37
C ALA A 125 0.04 -1.74 8.22
N ALA A 126 -0.26 -2.43 9.33
CA ALA A 126 0.76 -3.23 10.00
C ALA A 126 1.19 -4.42 9.12
N GLU A 127 2.27 -5.11 9.50
CA GLU A 127 2.67 -6.33 8.80
C GLU A 127 1.56 -7.39 8.88
N GLY A 128 1.17 -7.94 7.74
CA GLY A 128 0.12 -8.94 7.69
C GLY A 128 -0.50 -9.16 6.31
N ALA A 129 -1.45 -10.08 6.27
CA ALA A 129 -2.29 -10.37 5.12
C ALA A 129 -3.70 -9.82 5.36
N TYR A 130 -4.19 -8.98 4.45
CA TYR A 130 -5.45 -8.27 4.62
C TYR A 130 -6.43 -8.60 3.50
N VAL A 131 -7.63 -9.03 3.88
CA VAL A 131 -8.71 -9.25 2.92
C VAL A 131 -9.28 -7.91 2.48
N LEU A 132 -9.39 -7.72 1.17
CA LEU A 132 -9.93 -6.52 0.55
C LEU A 132 -11.41 -6.76 0.16
N PRO A 133 -12.38 -6.10 0.83
CA PRO A 133 -13.79 -6.27 0.54
C PRO A 133 -14.15 -5.78 -0.87
N THR A 134 -15.05 -6.51 -1.53
CA THR A 134 -15.60 -6.06 -2.81
C THR A 134 -16.62 -4.96 -2.57
N ALA A 135 -16.50 -3.84 -3.29
CA ALA A 135 -17.47 -2.76 -3.25
C ALA A 135 -18.79 -3.19 -3.91
N ALA A 136 -19.92 -2.82 -3.30
CA ALA A 136 -21.25 -3.17 -3.79
C ALA A 136 -21.61 -2.47 -5.12
N THR A 137 -20.95 -1.36 -5.43
CA THR A 137 -21.11 -0.56 -6.63
C THR A 137 -19.74 -0.18 -7.18
N THR A 138 -19.65 0.16 -8.46
CA THR A 138 -18.40 0.66 -9.07
C THR A 138 -17.99 2.00 -8.45
N PRO A 139 -16.80 2.09 -7.81
CA PRO A 139 -16.25 3.34 -7.29
C PRO A 139 -15.87 4.30 -8.41
N ALA A 140 -15.67 5.57 -8.08
CA ALA A 140 -15.17 6.57 -9.02
C ALA A 140 -13.72 6.23 -9.45
N ALA A 141 -13.37 6.57 -10.69
CA ALA A 141 -12.00 6.45 -11.16
C ALA A 141 -11.05 7.34 -10.35
N LEU A 142 -9.82 6.88 -10.14
CA LEU A 142 -8.80 7.60 -9.39
C LEU A 142 -8.11 8.64 -10.28
N ILE A 143 -8.83 9.73 -10.57
CA ILE A 143 -8.35 10.78 -11.47
C ILE A 143 -7.09 11.44 -10.89
N GLY A 144 -6.02 11.51 -11.68
CA GLY A 144 -4.76 12.11 -11.28
C GLY A 144 -3.79 11.17 -10.56
N ASN A 145 -4.21 9.92 -10.32
CA ASN A 145 -3.33 8.90 -9.77
C ASN A 145 -2.13 8.64 -10.71
N LEU A 146 -0.93 8.81 -10.18
CA LEU A 146 0.34 8.61 -10.86
C LEU A 146 0.78 7.14 -10.83
N LEU A 147 0.25 6.33 -9.92
CA LEU A 147 0.51 4.90 -9.92
C LEU A 147 0.01 4.25 -11.22
N LYS A 148 0.90 3.50 -11.84
CA LYS A 148 0.63 2.64 -12.98
C LYS A 148 0.42 1.21 -12.49
N PRO A 149 -0.62 0.52 -12.97
CA PRO A 149 -0.82 -0.89 -12.69
C PRO A 149 0.12 -1.74 -13.55
N ALA A 150 0.89 -2.62 -12.92
CA ALA A 150 1.50 -3.74 -13.61
C ALA A 150 0.42 -4.82 -13.80
N VAL A 151 -0.27 -4.80 -14.94
CA VAL A 151 -1.30 -5.81 -15.26
C VAL A 151 -0.67 -7.16 -15.53
N GLU A 152 0.50 -7.14 -16.17
CA GLU A 152 1.42 -8.27 -16.39
C GLU A 152 2.79 -7.90 -15.81
N ASP A 153 3.73 -8.84 -15.80
CA ASP A 153 5.11 -8.56 -15.41
C ASP A 153 5.72 -7.45 -16.28
N VAL A 154 6.25 -6.41 -15.64
CA VAL A 154 6.94 -5.30 -16.30
C VAL A 154 8.43 -5.43 -16.03
N VAL A 155 9.25 -5.44 -17.09
CA VAL A 155 10.71 -5.36 -16.94
C VAL A 155 11.11 -3.89 -16.94
N ALA A 156 11.64 -3.41 -15.82
CA ALA A 156 12.03 -2.03 -15.67
C ALA A 156 13.16 -1.66 -16.64
N ASP A 157 13.07 -0.48 -17.26
CA ASP A 157 14.13 0.08 -18.10
C ASP A 157 14.93 1.19 -17.39
N GLY A 158 14.53 1.53 -16.17
CA GLY A 158 15.08 2.63 -15.38
C GLY A 158 14.16 3.85 -15.29
N SER A 159 13.04 3.88 -16.01
CA SER A 159 12.03 4.93 -15.85
C SER A 159 10.99 4.62 -14.77
N GLN A 160 10.91 3.37 -14.32
CA GLN A 160 9.97 2.93 -13.29
C GLN A 160 10.53 3.15 -11.88
N TYR A 161 9.67 3.52 -10.95
CA TYR A 161 9.97 3.64 -9.52
C TYR A 161 9.06 2.71 -8.73
N ILE A 162 9.66 1.87 -7.91
CA ILE A 162 8.97 0.84 -7.13
C ILE A 162 9.00 1.18 -5.65
N LEU A 163 7.95 0.77 -4.94
CA LEU A 163 7.89 0.91 -3.49
C LEU A 163 9.04 0.10 -2.86
N ALA A 164 9.89 0.78 -2.09
CA ALA A 164 11.01 0.16 -1.39
C ALA A 164 11.36 0.93 -0.13
N LYS A 165 12.14 0.28 0.74
CA LYS A 165 12.80 0.89 1.90
C LYS A 165 14.23 0.36 1.97
N PRO A 166 15.19 0.99 1.28
CA PRO A 166 16.60 0.65 1.39
C PRO A 166 17.10 0.78 2.84
N GLU A 167 18.17 0.05 3.17
CA GLU A 167 18.75 0.10 4.52
C GLU A 167 19.22 1.52 4.87
N GLY A 168 18.75 2.03 6.00
CA GLY A 168 19.07 3.38 6.48
C GLY A 168 18.28 4.51 5.82
N GLU A 169 17.38 4.20 4.88
CA GLU A 169 16.54 5.18 4.18
C GLU A 169 15.06 5.06 4.61
N GLU A 170 14.29 6.09 4.29
CA GLU A 170 12.85 6.11 4.50
C GLU A 170 12.12 5.25 3.44
N VAL A 171 10.85 4.94 3.69
CA VAL A 171 10.01 4.28 2.68
C VAL A 171 9.67 5.29 1.58
N GLY A 172 9.69 4.84 0.33
CA GLY A 172 9.32 5.66 -0.82
C GLY A 172 9.31 4.86 -2.11
N PHE A 173 9.08 5.55 -3.22
CA PHE A 173 9.23 4.99 -4.56
C PHE A 173 10.65 5.23 -5.07
N TYR A 174 11.46 4.18 -5.16
CA TYR A 174 12.84 4.24 -5.62
C TYR A 174 12.96 3.82 -7.08
N GLN A 175 13.85 4.47 -7.83
CA GLN A 175 14.12 4.13 -9.22
C GLN A 175 14.53 2.66 -9.32
N ALA A 176 13.76 1.88 -10.07
CA ALA A 176 14.05 0.49 -10.31
C ALA A 176 15.29 0.36 -11.21
N THR A 177 16.19 -0.55 -10.86
CA THR A 177 17.34 -0.85 -11.71
C THR A 177 16.85 -1.52 -13.00
N SER A 178 17.40 -1.12 -14.14
CA SER A 178 17.07 -1.74 -15.42
C SER A 178 17.22 -3.27 -15.36
N GLY A 179 16.22 -4.00 -15.85
CA GLY A 179 16.11 -5.46 -15.77
C GLY A 179 15.39 -5.98 -14.51
N THR A 180 15.02 -5.12 -13.55
CA THR A 180 14.19 -5.53 -12.41
C THR A 180 12.79 -5.89 -12.90
N THR A 181 12.29 -7.06 -12.52
CA THR A 181 10.89 -7.44 -12.78
C THR A 181 9.97 -6.84 -11.72
N ILE A 182 9.01 -6.05 -12.16
CA ILE A 182 7.86 -5.60 -11.38
C ILE A 182 6.74 -6.59 -11.67
N ALA A 183 6.44 -7.45 -10.68
CA ALA A 183 5.46 -8.52 -10.87
C ALA A 183 4.05 -7.98 -11.16
N ALA A 184 3.29 -8.74 -11.95
CA ALA A 184 1.87 -8.49 -12.15
C ALA A 184 1.12 -8.34 -10.80
N GLY A 185 0.17 -7.41 -10.74
CA GLY A 185 -0.57 -7.10 -9.52
C GLY A 185 0.06 -6.01 -8.63
N LYS A 186 1.26 -5.51 -8.96
CA LYS A 186 1.92 -4.41 -8.24
C LYS A 186 1.70 -3.07 -8.92
N GLY A 187 1.77 -1.98 -8.15
CA GLY A 187 1.77 -0.60 -8.63
C GLY A 187 3.18 -0.01 -8.67
N TYR A 188 3.47 0.84 -9.66
CA TYR A 188 4.75 1.55 -9.81
C TYR A 188 4.51 2.99 -10.31
N LEU A 189 5.45 3.90 -10.10
CA LEU A 189 5.45 5.20 -10.78
C LEU A 189 6.33 5.14 -12.03
N GLU A 190 6.09 6.00 -13.02
CA GLU A 190 6.90 6.05 -14.24
C GLU A 190 7.25 7.50 -14.59
N PHE A 191 8.56 7.77 -14.72
CA PHE A 191 9.09 9.07 -15.09
C PHE A 191 10.24 8.91 -16.09
N THR A 192 10.03 9.39 -17.32
CA THR A 192 11.02 9.32 -18.41
C THR A 192 12.20 10.28 -18.23
N SER A 193 12.04 11.34 -17.44
CA SER A 193 13.08 12.30 -17.12
C SER A 193 12.90 12.84 -15.70
N SER A 194 13.32 12.07 -14.71
CA SER A 194 13.33 12.52 -13.31
C SER A 194 14.79 12.74 -12.84
N PRO A 195 15.09 13.87 -12.16
CA PRO A 195 16.41 14.12 -11.61
C PRO A 195 16.64 13.44 -10.25
N VAL A 196 15.61 12.85 -9.64
CA VAL A 196 15.67 12.25 -8.30
C VAL A 196 15.69 10.73 -8.38
N LYS A 197 16.38 10.11 -7.43
CA LYS A 197 16.46 8.63 -7.33
C LYS A 197 15.31 8.01 -6.55
N ALA A 198 14.55 8.82 -5.83
CA ALA A 198 13.44 8.40 -5.02
C ALA A 198 12.37 9.50 -4.93
N PHE A 199 11.13 9.08 -4.72
CA PHE A 199 10.01 9.90 -4.32
C PHE A 199 9.51 9.47 -2.94
N TYR A 200 9.62 10.35 -1.96
CA TYR A 200 9.12 10.15 -0.60
C TYR A 200 7.67 10.60 -0.48
N PHE A 201 6.96 10.07 0.50
CA PHE A 201 5.59 10.47 0.77
C PHE A 201 5.59 11.80 1.52
N ASP A 202 4.92 12.80 0.98
CA ASP A 202 4.72 14.00 1.78
C ASP A 202 3.80 13.67 2.98
N GLY A 203 4.26 14.01 4.19
CA GLY A 203 3.35 14.10 5.33
C GLY A 203 3.15 12.89 6.24
N ASP A 204 4.11 11.97 6.40
CA ASP A 204 4.02 10.96 7.49
C ASP A 204 4.73 11.38 8.81
N GLY A 205 5.09 12.65 8.90
CA GLY A 205 5.54 13.30 10.11
C GLY A 205 5.38 14.80 9.92
N ALA A 206 5.08 15.52 11.00
CA ALA A 206 4.97 16.98 11.06
C ALA A 206 5.90 17.67 10.06
N THR A 207 5.45 18.77 9.44
CA THR A 207 6.29 19.72 8.68
C THR A 207 7.45 20.20 9.54
N GLY A 208 8.45 19.33 9.69
CA GLY A 208 9.71 19.56 10.33
C GLY A 208 10.38 20.55 9.43
N ILE A 209 10.41 21.80 9.87
CA ILE A 209 11.24 22.82 9.28
C ILE A 209 12.64 22.24 9.17
N GLU A 210 13.02 21.83 7.97
CA GLU A 210 14.38 21.50 7.59
C GLU A 210 15.25 22.69 8.00
N ASN A 211 16.04 22.54 9.06
CA ASN A 211 17.11 23.49 9.34
C ASN A 211 18.15 23.32 8.23
N LEU A 212 17.90 23.96 7.09
CA LEU A 212 18.93 24.21 6.10
C LEU A 212 19.97 25.06 6.82
N ASN A 213 21.10 24.45 7.16
CA ASN A 213 22.26 25.12 7.69
C ASN A 213 22.87 25.96 6.55
N VAL A 214 22.18 27.05 6.20
CA VAL A 214 22.68 28.05 5.26
C VAL A 214 23.89 28.66 5.95
N LYS A 215 25.09 28.38 5.42
CA LYS A 215 26.28 29.15 5.76
C LYS A 215 25.97 30.60 5.43
N ALA A 216 25.63 31.39 6.44
CA ALA A 216 25.35 32.81 6.28
C ALA A 216 26.62 33.47 5.73
N ASN A 217 26.56 33.88 4.46
CA ASN A 217 27.51 34.87 3.98
C ASN A 217 27.30 36.13 4.83
N HIS A 218 28.37 36.67 5.38
CA HIS A 218 28.41 37.69 6.45
C HIS A 218 27.73 39.05 6.15
N ASN A 219 27.00 39.20 5.03
CA ASN A 219 26.41 40.45 4.58
C ASN A 219 24.89 40.40 4.28
N GLU A 220 24.21 39.27 4.50
CA GLU A 220 22.76 39.20 4.25
C GLU A 220 21.96 39.82 5.41
N PRO A 221 20.90 40.62 5.13
CA PRO A 221 20.03 41.16 6.17
C PRO A 221 19.34 40.04 6.96
N ILE A 222 19.42 40.11 8.29
CA ILE A 222 18.79 39.17 9.22
C ILE A 222 17.50 39.82 9.73
N TYR A 223 16.43 39.05 9.88
CA TYR A 223 15.17 39.51 10.48
C TYR A 223 14.72 38.57 11.60
N ASN A 224 13.91 39.09 12.52
CA ASN A 224 13.13 38.25 13.44
C ASN A 224 11.82 37.79 12.77
N VAL A 225 11.08 36.90 13.45
CA VAL A 225 9.77 36.40 12.97
C VAL A 225 8.70 37.49 12.81
N ALA A 226 8.89 38.67 13.42
CA ALA A 226 8.01 39.82 13.26
C ALA A 226 8.42 40.74 12.10
N GLY A 227 9.41 40.35 11.29
CA GLY A 227 9.90 41.12 10.13
C GLY A 227 10.80 42.30 10.48
N GLN A 228 11.29 42.42 11.72
CA GLN A 228 12.21 43.49 12.12
C GLN A 228 13.65 43.08 11.84
N ARG A 229 14.44 44.01 11.27
CA ARG A 229 15.85 43.77 10.92
C ARG A 229 16.72 43.66 12.19
N LEU A 230 17.56 42.63 12.24
CA LEU A 230 18.52 42.35 13.32
C LEU A 230 19.96 42.65 12.88
N GLN A 231 20.79 43.08 13.84
CA GLN A 231 22.22 43.35 13.63
C GLN A 231 23.09 42.10 13.73
N LYS A 232 22.59 41.06 14.41
CA LYS A 232 23.22 39.74 14.55
C LYS A 232 22.14 38.68 14.76
N MET A 233 22.48 37.43 14.54
CA MET A 233 21.59 36.32 14.86
C MET A 233 21.29 36.29 16.36
N GLN A 234 20.05 36.00 16.71
CA GLN A 234 19.59 35.77 18.08
C GLN A 234 19.32 34.29 18.30
N ARG A 235 19.37 33.83 19.56
CA ARG A 235 18.98 32.45 19.89
C ARG A 235 17.54 32.21 19.47
N GLY A 236 17.30 31.15 18.69
CA GLY A 236 16.00 30.82 18.13
C GLY A 236 15.89 31.14 16.63
N ILE A 237 14.68 31.44 16.15
CA ILE A 237 14.39 31.58 14.72
C ILE A 237 14.81 32.97 14.22
N ASN A 238 15.64 32.97 13.17
CA ASN A 238 16.04 34.12 12.37
C ASN A 238 15.55 33.93 10.93
N ILE A 239 15.28 35.02 10.21
CA ILE A 239 14.93 34.97 8.79
C ILE A 239 16.07 35.61 8.00
N ILE A 240 16.66 34.87 7.06
CA ILE A 240 17.75 35.33 6.20
C ILE A 240 17.38 34.95 4.76
N ASN A 241 17.35 35.93 3.86
CA ASN A 241 16.97 35.74 2.46
C ASN A 241 15.63 34.98 2.27
N GLY A 242 14.62 35.32 3.08
CA GLY A 242 13.30 34.69 3.06
C GLY A 242 13.23 33.28 3.67
N LYS A 243 14.36 32.71 4.13
CA LYS A 243 14.43 31.38 4.75
C LYS A 243 14.54 31.48 6.27
N LYS A 244 13.90 30.57 6.98
CA LYS A 244 14.04 30.43 8.44
C LYS A 244 15.37 29.72 8.75
N VAL A 245 16.13 30.27 9.68
CA VAL A 245 17.44 29.76 10.14
C VAL A 245 17.42 29.75 11.67
N LEU A 246 17.70 28.60 12.28
CA LEU A 246 17.83 28.47 13.73
C LEU A 246 19.28 28.76 14.17
N TYR A 247 19.45 29.58 15.20
CA TYR A 247 20.75 29.95 15.78
C TYR A 247 20.80 29.72 17.29
#